data_AF-A0A7S3L4T1-F1
#
_entry.id   AF-A0A7S3L4T1-F1
#
_cell.length_a   1.000
_cell.length_b   1.000
_cell.length_c   1.000
_cell.angle_alpha   90.00
_cell.angle_beta   90.00
_cell.angle_gamma   90.00
#
_symmetry.space_group_name_H-M   'P 1'
#
loop_
_entity.id
_entity.type
_entity.pdbx_description
1 polymer ?
#
loop_
_entity_poly.entity_id
_entity_poly.type
_entity_poly.pdbx_seq_one_letter_code
_entity_poly.pdbx_strand_id
1 'polypeptide(L)'
;MVGVPFHHDDPHRDLKQRVNTSSPTRYSIIMFLRSVFVPSFSFVLVVLLGTFLVQADAECDKCFFTSDDSDDCKVYGKIDDQLIPWRKASQACIDFYGNNVASIDPFSVGCDPRSVNTFVNSGISGGNIPNSVLGGLGVAEGGFFVQQQGGQYGLKDSITVDGVTYDCSTSASTCYNAMKTYFQTTSNGAGEMDDVCTQIQNRIINDREVEQTTLRNRLCREIKEEGNTLDESCGELATQVEARVQAIPNESCPNYAFGTENTVVPGCEGQGSTNDTGTDNDGTTSSSPIGMFSAVLSLSSSLITAFVFMLE
;
A
#
# COMPACT_ATOMS: atom_id res chain seq x y z
N MET A 1 1.48 34.46 39.19
CA MET A 1 1.36 34.43 37.72
C MET A 1 0.10 33.64 37.42
N VAL A 2 -0.89 34.32 36.85
CA VAL A 2 -2.27 33.86 36.71
C VAL A 2 -2.41 33.10 35.40
N GLY A 3 -2.92 31.86 35.46
CA GLY A 3 -3.15 31.00 34.30
C GLY A 3 -4.44 31.37 33.56
N VAL A 4 -4.38 31.30 32.24
CA VAL A 4 -5.50 31.46 31.32
C VAL A 4 -5.62 30.17 30.52
N PRO A 5 -6.76 29.46 30.53
CA PRO A 5 -6.97 28.32 29.64
C PRO A 5 -7.55 28.80 28.31
N PHE A 6 -6.96 28.36 27.21
CA PHE A 6 -7.55 28.51 25.87
C PHE A 6 -8.43 27.30 25.56
N HIS A 7 -9.72 27.57 25.35
CA HIS A 7 -10.68 26.67 24.73
C HIS A 7 -10.46 26.72 23.21
N HIS A 8 -10.40 25.55 22.55
CA HIS A 8 -10.51 25.46 21.09
C HIS A 8 -11.91 24.95 20.75
N ASP A 9 -12.63 25.78 20.00
CA ASP A 9 -13.97 25.50 19.48
C ASP A 9 -13.86 24.68 18.19
N ASP A 10 -14.67 23.62 18.13
CA ASP A 10 -14.88 22.72 17.00
C ASP A 10 -15.91 23.32 16.02
N PRO A 11 -15.56 23.60 14.75
CA PRO A 11 -16.43 24.38 13.88
C PRO A 11 -17.17 23.57 12.80
N HIS A 12 -17.68 22.36 13.04
CA HIS A 12 -18.58 21.73 12.06
C HIS A 12 -19.77 20.98 12.66
N ARG A 13 -20.74 21.75 13.18
CA ARG A 13 -22.10 21.29 13.50
C ARG A 13 -23.11 22.30 12.94
N ASP A 14 -23.78 21.92 11.85
CA ASP A 14 -25.20 22.21 11.55
C ASP A 14 -25.46 22.23 10.04
N LEU A 15 -26.19 21.22 9.56
CA LEU A 15 -27.19 21.41 8.51
C LEU A 15 -28.28 20.34 8.65
N LYS A 16 -29.26 20.70 9.48
CA LYS A 16 -30.50 19.97 9.71
C LYS A 16 -31.53 20.38 8.63
N GLN A 17 -32.12 19.36 8.02
CA GLN A 17 -33.55 19.18 7.73
C GLN A 17 -34.37 20.32 7.07
N ARG A 18 -35.14 19.91 6.05
CA ARG A 18 -36.61 20.05 5.85
C ARG A 18 -36.87 19.93 4.32
N VAL A 19 -37.91 19.32 3.76
CA VAL A 19 -39.24 18.89 4.22
C VAL A 19 -39.89 18.07 3.08
N ASN A 20 -40.63 16.99 3.43
CA ASN A 20 -41.98 16.59 2.98
C ASN A 20 -42.43 16.91 1.52
N THR A 21 -43.21 16.13 0.78
CA THR A 21 -44.26 15.14 1.05
C THR A 21 -44.87 14.80 -0.32
N SER A 22 -45.38 13.58 -0.52
CA SER A 22 -46.76 13.29 -1.03
C SER A 22 -46.83 12.01 -1.88
N SER A 23 -47.39 10.96 -1.28
CA SER A 23 -48.29 10.00 -1.98
C SER A 23 -49.68 10.68 -2.08
N PRO A 24 -50.61 10.31 -2.99
CA PRO A 24 -51.36 9.05 -2.81
C PRO A 24 -52.01 8.38 -4.06
N THR A 25 -52.28 7.08 -3.93
CA THR A 25 -53.50 6.32 -4.31
C THR A 25 -53.96 6.03 -5.77
N ARG A 26 -54.12 4.72 -6.02
CA ARG A 26 -55.36 3.94 -6.35
C ARG A 26 -55.69 3.48 -7.79
N TYR A 27 -56.34 2.30 -7.79
CA TYR A 27 -57.15 1.60 -8.82
C TYR A 27 -56.35 0.76 -9.84
N SER A 28 -56.76 -0.42 -10.33
CA SER A 28 -57.96 -1.26 -10.23
C SER A 28 -57.66 -2.54 -11.07
N ILE A 29 -58.01 -3.76 -10.64
CA ILE A 29 -59.09 -4.62 -11.20
C ILE A 29 -58.54 -5.95 -11.78
N ILE A 30 -58.88 -7.04 -11.08
CA ILE A 30 -59.43 -8.34 -11.50
C ILE A 30 -59.28 -8.73 -12.99
N MET A 31 -58.72 -9.92 -13.28
CA MET A 31 -59.47 -11.03 -13.91
C MET A 31 -58.69 -12.35 -13.96
N PHE A 32 -59.37 -13.39 -13.48
CA PHE A 32 -59.16 -14.81 -13.76
C PHE A 32 -59.14 -15.08 -15.27
N LEU A 33 -58.21 -15.92 -15.74
CA LEU A 33 -58.43 -16.83 -16.85
C LEU A 33 -57.60 -18.11 -16.64
N ARG A 34 -58.32 -19.22 -16.44
CA ARG A 34 -57.82 -20.59 -16.45
C ARG A 34 -57.79 -21.11 -17.90
N SER A 35 -56.95 -22.13 -18.09
CA SER A 35 -56.97 -23.12 -19.20
C SER A 35 -56.26 -22.62 -20.47
N VAL A 36 -55.39 -23.35 -21.16
CA VAL A 36 -55.39 -24.78 -21.51
C VAL A 36 -53.95 -25.25 -21.75
N PHE A 37 -53.66 -26.47 -21.29
CA PHE A 37 -52.49 -27.30 -21.55
C PHE A 37 -52.47 -27.75 -23.02
N VAL A 38 -51.31 -27.78 -23.69
CA VAL A 38 -50.77 -28.92 -24.48
C VAL A 38 -49.45 -28.50 -25.18
N PRO A 39 -48.43 -29.37 -25.24
CA PRO A 39 -47.03 -29.01 -25.44
C PRO A 39 -46.60 -29.17 -26.90
N SER A 40 -45.67 -28.33 -27.36
CA SER A 40 -45.01 -28.51 -28.65
C SER A 40 -43.59 -27.98 -28.58
N PHE A 41 -42.69 -28.95 -28.47
CA PHE A 41 -41.29 -28.98 -28.90
C PHE A 41 -40.75 -27.76 -29.67
N SER A 42 -39.49 -27.43 -29.35
CA SER A 42 -38.53 -26.64 -30.13
C SER A 42 -38.43 -25.13 -29.85
N PHE A 43 -38.05 -24.74 -28.64
CA PHE A 43 -37.41 -23.42 -28.38
C PHE A 43 -36.40 -23.44 -27.21
N VAL A 44 -35.75 -24.58 -26.93
CA VAL A 44 -34.81 -24.74 -25.80
C VAL A 44 -33.33 -24.54 -26.20
N LEU A 45 -33.00 -24.35 -27.48
CA LEU A 45 -31.60 -24.47 -27.94
C LEU A 45 -30.97 -23.23 -28.64
N VAL A 46 -31.54 -22.03 -28.51
CA VAL A 46 -30.93 -20.82 -29.13
C VAL A 46 -30.74 -19.65 -28.15
N VAL A 47 -31.25 -19.74 -26.92
CA VAL A 47 -31.01 -18.70 -25.88
C VAL A 47 -29.79 -19.03 -24.98
N LEU A 48 -29.16 -20.19 -25.17
CA LEU A 48 -28.01 -20.66 -24.38
C LEU A 48 -26.63 -20.43 -25.04
N LEU A 49 -26.58 -19.78 -26.21
CA LEU A 49 -25.34 -19.51 -26.97
C LEU A 49 -25.05 -18.01 -27.17
N GLY A 50 -25.65 -17.19 -26.31
CA GLY A 50 -25.40 -15.75 -26.22
C GLY A 50 -24.77 -15.38 -24.89
N THR A 51 -23.93 -16.24 -24.29
CA THR A 51 -22.97 -15.74 -23.29
C THR A 51 -22.00 -14.86 -24.04
N PHE A 52 -22.32 -13.57 -24.05
CA PHE A 52 -21.40 -12.52 -24.38
C PHE A 52 -20.07 -12.81 -23.68
N LEU A 53 -19.08 -13.20 -24.48
CA LEU A 53 -17.69 -12.91 -24.17
C LEU A 53 -17.57 -11.39 -24.25
N VAL A 54 -18.07 -10.69 -23.23
CA VAL A 54 -17.50 -9.40 -22.87
C VAL A 54 -16.17 -9.80 -22.22
N GLN A 55 -15.14 -9.97 -23.06
CA GLN A 55 -13.80 -9.63 -22.62
C GLN A 55 -13.88 -8.13 -22.33
N ALA A 56 -14.31 -7.79 -21.12
CA ALA A 56 -13.94 -6.52 -20.55
C ALA A 56 -12.43 -6.59 -20.52
N ASP A 57 -11.75 -5.73 -21.28
CA ASP A 57 -10.37 -5.40 -20.96
C ASP A 57 -10.36 -5.13 -19.47
N ALA A 58 -9.75 -6.03 -18.70
CA ALA A 58 -9.76 -5.94 -17.25
C ALA A 58 -8.98 -4.67 -16.91
N GLU A 59 -9.67 -3.57 -16.67
CA GLU A 59 -9.05 -2.38 -16.11
C GLU A 59 -8.48 -2.77 -14.75
N CYS A 60 -7.19 -2.52 -14.54
CA CYS A 60 -6.51 -2.87 -13.29
C CYS A 60 -7.21 -2.16 -12.12
N ASP A 61 -7.91 -2.91 -11.29
CA ASP A 61 -8.57 -2.39 -10.09
C ASP A 61 -7.70 -2.52 -8.84
N LYS A 62 -6.40 -2.82 -8.98
CA LYS A 62 -5.46 -2.92 -7.85
C LYS A 62 -5.21 -1.56 -7.24
N CYS A 63 -5.17 -1.49 -5.91
CA CYS A 63 -4.67 -0.31 -5.21
C CYS A 63 -3.15 -0.17 -5.36
N PHE A 64 -2.69 0.99 -5.84
CA PHE A 64 -1.28 1.39 -5.85
C PHE A 64 -0.94 2.33 -4.68
N PHE A 65 -1.92 2.61 -3.83
CA PHE A 65 -1.84 3.51 -2.69
C PHE A 65 -1.35 4.90 -3.07
N THR A 66 -1.78 5.37 -4.25
CA THR A 66 -1.54 6.72 -4.76
C THR A 66 -2.79 7.59 -4.58
N SER A 67 -2.66 8.90 -4.82
CA SER A 67 -3.82 9.82 -4.85
C SER A 67 -4.77 9.53 -6.01
N ASP A 68 -4.30 8.84 -7.04
CA ASP A 68 -5.05 8.54 -8.25
C ASP A 68 -5.83 7.22 -8.16
N ASP A 69 -5.61 6.45 -7.09
CA ASP A 69 -6.34 5.22 -6.82
C ASP A 69 -7.84 5.52 -6.70
N SER A 70 -8.67 4.66 -7.31
CA SER A 70 -10.11 4.74 -7.06
C SER A 70 -10.42 4.42 -5.59
N ASP A 71 -11.50 5.02 -5.07
CA ASP A 71 -11.99 4.72 -3.72
C ASP A 71 -12.32 3.24 -3.54
N ASP A 72 -12.65 2.53 -4.62
CA ASP A 72 -13.14 1.16 -4.63
C ASP A 72 -12.10 0.11 -5.07
N CYS A 73 -10.84 0.54 -5.26
CA CYS A 73 -9.70 -0.32 -5.59
C CYS A 73 -9.55 -1.51 -4.63
N LYS A 74 -8.89 -2.56 -5.10
CA LYS A 74 -8.74 -3.84 -4.44
C LYS A 74 -7.32 -4.07 -3.97
N VAL A 75 -7.21 -4.59 -2.76
CA VAL A 75 -5.96 -5.18 -2.26
C VAL A 75 -6.06 -6.66 -2.49
N TYR A 76 -5.13 -7.22 -3.25
CA TYR A 76 -5.16 -8.63 -3.59
C TYR A 76 -4.38 -9.47 -2.57
N GLY A 77 -4.87 -10.68 -2.30
CA GLY A 77 -4.21 -11.67 -1.46
C GLY A 77 -4.45 -13.09 -1.97
N LYS A 78 -3.79 -14.08 -1.38
CA LYS A 78 -3.86 -15.47 -1.85
C LYS A 78 -4.36 -16.40 -0.75
N ILE A 79 -5.35 -17.24 -1.06
CA ILE A 79 -5.83 -18.33 -0.18
C ILE A 79 -5.92 -19.58 -1.04
N ASP A 80 -5.25 -20.67 -0.64
CA ASP A 80 -5.23 -21.95 -1.38
C ASP A 80 -4.92 -21.80 -2.88
N ASP A 81 -3.87 -21.04 -3.20
CA ASP A 81 -3.48 -20.73 -4.59
C ASP A 81 -4.48 -19.93 -5.43
N GLN A 82 -5.57 -19.44 -4.82
CA GLN A 82 -6.54 -18.58 -5.46
C GLN A 82 -6.30 -17.12 -5.09
N LEU A 83 -6.24 -16.27 -6.12
CA LEU A 83 -6.16 -14.83 -5.96
C LEU A 83 -7.53 -14.29 -5.52
N ILE A 84 -7.56 -13.63 -4.36
CA ILE A 84 -8.76 -13.06 -3.74
C ILE A 84 -8.65 -11.53 -3.74
N PRO A 85 -9.60 -10.82 -4.36
CA PRO A 85 -9.69 -9.36 -4.25
C PRO A 85 -10.35 -9.00 -2.91
N TRP A 86 -9.65 -8.21 -2.10
CA TRP A 86 -10.17 -7.65 -0.86
C TRP A 86 -10.50 -6.18 -1.03
N ARG A 87 -11.52 -5.70 -0.32
CA ARG A 87 -11.72 -4.26 -0.16
C ARG A 87 -10.55 -3.64 0.60
N LYS A 88 -10.09 -2.47 0.14
CA LYS A 88 -9.15 -1.64 0.88
C LYS A 88 -9.77 -1.24 2.22
N ALA A 89 -9.06 -1.48 3.32
CA ALA A 89 -9.46 -0.98 4.62
C ALA A 89 -9.39 0.55 4.65
N SER A 90 -10.35 1.16 5.35
CA SER A 90 -10.30 2.59 5.65
C SER A 90 -9.14 2.90 6.60
N GLN A 91 -8.60 4.12 6.54
CA GLN A 91 -7.57 4.54 7.51
C GLN A 91 -8.08 4.47 8.95
N ALA A 92 -9.36 4.80 9.18
CA ALA A 92 -9.99 4.68 10.50
C ALA A 92 -9.96 3.25 11.06
N CYS A 93 -10.17 2.24 10.20
CA CYS A 93 -10.07 0.84 10.58
C CYS A 93 -8.61 0.44 10.91
N ILE A 94 -7.65 0.89 10.11
CA ILE A 94 -6.23 0.62 10.37
C ILE A 94 -5.79 1.25 11.70
N ASP A 95 -6.19 2.50 11.94
CA ASP A 95 -5.91 3.26 13.16
C ASP A 95 -6.52 2.59 14.40
N PHE A 96 -7.77 2.13 14.31
CA PHE A 96 -8.46 1.45 15.41
C PHE A 96 -7.68 0.21 15.88
N TYR A 97 -7.15 -0.57 14.95
CA TYR A 97 -6.37 -1.77 15.27
C TYR A 97 -4.89 -1.49 15.56
N GLY A 98 -4.43 -0.24 15.47
CA GLY A 98 -3.05 0.14 15.76
C GLY A 98 -2.01 -0.49 14.82
N ASN A 99 -2.43 -0.89 13.61
CA ASN A 99 -1.57 -1.60 12.65
C ASN A 99 -0.77 -0.66 11.75
N ASN A 100 -0.60 0.61 12.14
CA ASN A 100 0.13 1.59 11.33
C ASN A 100 1.61 1.20 11.24
N VAL A 101 2.06 0.88 10.03
CA VAL A 101 3.47 0.80 9.71
C VAL A 101 3.96 2.23 9.47
N ALA A 102 5.10 2.57 10.06
CA ALA A 102 5.73 3.86 9.80
C ALA A 102 6.20 3.91 8.33
N SER A 103 5.31 4.36 7.45
CA SER A 103 5.59 4.56 6.03
C SER A 103 6.16 5.95 5.80
N ILE A 104 7.07 6.05 4.83
CA ILE A 104 7.63 7.32 4.39
C ILE A 104 6.55 8.02 3.57
N ASP A 105 6.27 9.29 3.86
CA ASP A 105 5.36 10.08 3.05
C ASP A 105 6.09 10.52 1.76
N PRO A 106 5.63 10.13 0.55
CA PRO A 106 6.30 10.50 -0.70
C PRO A 106 6.27 12.03 -0.96
N PHE A 107 5.30 12.76 -0.39
CA PHE A 107 5.29 14.22 -0.41
C PHE A 107 6.43 14.82 0.43
N SER A 108 6.73 14.19 1.58
CA SER A 108 7.78 14.63 2.51
C SER A 108 9.21 14.51 1.94
N VAL A 109 9.39 13.69 0.90
CA VAL A 109 10.66 13.50 0.20
C VAL A 109 10.69 14.17 -1.18
N GLY A 110 9.61 14.84 -1.61
CA GLY A 110 9.58 15.55 -2.90
C GLY A 110 9.51 14.62 -4.12
N CYS A 111 8.95 13.42 -3.96
CA CYS A 111 8.72 12.48 -5.06
C CYS A 111 7.37 12.72 -5.74
N ASP A 112 6.39 13.25 -5.01
CA ASP A 112 5.09 13.65 -5.55
C ASP A 112 4.63 14.96 -4.89
N PRO A 113 4.42 16.07 -5.64
CA PRO A 113 4.98 16.29 -6.96
C PRO A 113 6.52 16.34 -6.91
N ARG A 114 7.16 15.95 -8.01
CA ARG A 114 8.63 15.95 -8.12
C ARG A 114 9.22 17.34 -7.80
N SER A 115 10.04 17.41 -6.75
CA SER A 115 10.67 18.65 -6.28
C SER A 115 12.09 18.38 -5.79
N VAL A 116 13.09 18.75 -6.60
CA VAL A 116 14.51 18.64 -6.24
C VAL A 116 14.83 19.37 -4.94
N ASN A 117 14.20 20.53 -4.71
CA ASN A 117 14.43 21.29 -3.48
C ASN A 117 13.90 20.55 -2.24
N THR A 118 12.72 19.93 -2.34
CA THR A 118 12.17 19.11 -1.24
C THR A 118 12.98 17.83 -1.05
N PHE A 119 13.38 17.18 -2.15
CA PHE A 119 14.22 15.99 -2.13
C PHE A 119 15.54 16.20 -1.41
N VAL A 120 16.24 17.29 -1.69
CA VAL A 120 17.52 17.57 -1.01
C VAL A 120 17.31 18.07 0.41
N ASN A 121 16.39 19.02 0.65
CA ASN A 121 16.27 19.64 1.98
C ASN A 121 15.54 18.75 2.99
N SER A 122 14.42 18.13 2.59
CA SER A 122 13.57 17.32 3.47
C SER A 122 13.93 15.85 3.36
N GLY A 123 14.15 15.36 2.13
CA GLY A 123 14.54 13.97 1.88
C GLY A 123 15.92 13.64 2.42
N ILE A 124 16.95 14.23 1.82
CA ILE A 124 18.36 13.95 2.13
C ILE A 124 18.75 14.62 3.45
N SER A 125 18.72 15.95 3.51
CA SER A 125 19.20 16.70 4.69
C SER A 125 18.27 16.55 5.89
N GLY A 126 16.97 16.33 5.66
CA GLY A 126 15.98 16.12 6.72
C GLY A 126 15.91 14.68 7.23
N GLY A 127 16.57 13.74 6.54
CA GLY A 127 16.64 12.33 6.95
C GLY A 127 15.38 11.52 6.65
N ASN A 128 14.50 11.99 5.77
CA ASN A 128 13.30 11.25 5.37
C ASN A 128 13.62 10.16 4.33
N ILE A 129 14.77 10.22 3.66
CA ILE A 129 15.25 9.15 2.79
C ILE A 129 15.96 8.07 3.62
N PRO A 130 15.68 6.77 3.38
CA PRO A 130 16.35 5.69 4.11
C PRO A 130 17.87 5.75 3.95
N ASN A 131 18.58 5.52 5.05
CA ASN A 131 20.05 5.52 5.09
C ASN A 131 20.69 4.60 4.04
N SER A 132 20.05 3.46 3.73
CA SER A 132 20.52 2.51 2.71
C SER A 132 20.58 3.10 1.30
N VAL A 133 19.75 4.10 1.01
CA VAL A 133 19.67 4.74 -0.31
C VAL A 133 20.76 5.80 -0.48
N LEU A 134 21.13 6.49 0.59
CA LEU A 134 22.10 7.59 0.56
C LEU A 134 23.46 7.17 -0.01
N GLY A 135 23.90 5.93 0.24
CA GLY A 135 25.17 5.41 -0.25
C GLY A 135 25.28 5.33 -1.78
N GLY A 136 24.16 5.27 -2.49
CA GLY A 136 24.12 5.20 -3.95
C GLY A 136 24.06 6.56 -4.66
N LEU A 137 23.96 7.67 -3.93
CA LEU A 137 23.76 8.99 -4.52
C LEU A 137 25.07 9.65 -4.96
N GLY A 138 25.03 10.22 -6.17
CA GLY A 138 26.14 10.97 -6.77
C GLY A 138 27.31 10.09 -7.19
N VAL A 139 27.10 8.80 -7.43
CA VAL A 139 28.20 7.85 -7.76
C VAL A 139 28.99 8.30 -8.99
N ALA A 140 28.32 8.89 -9.98
CA ALA A 140 28.96 9.46 -11.16
C ALA A 140 29.95 10.61 -10.83
N GLU A 141 29.74 11.28 -9.70
CA GLU A 141 30.56 12.39 -9.19
C GLU A 141 31.50 11.96 -8.04
N GLY A 142 31.71 10.64 -7.88
CA GLY A 142 32.54 10.06 -6.82
C GLY A 142 31.82 9.91 -5.47
N GLY A 143 30.49 9.99 -5.47
CA GLY A 143 29.61 9.80 -4.32
C GLY A 143 29.52 11.03 -3.41
N PHE A 144 28.33 11.27 -2.87
CA PHE A 144 28.07 12.36 -1.93
C PHE A 144 28.21 11.95 -0.45
N PHE A 145 27.98 10.68 -0.15
CA PHE A 145 27.94 10.15 1.20
C PHE A 145 29.01 9.08 1.41
N VAL A 146 29.45 8.93 2.66
CA VAL A 146 30.39 7.89 3.09
C VAL A 146 29.81 7.17 4.30
N GLN A 147 30.00 5.86 4.35
CA GLN A 147 29.61 5.06 5.50
C GLN A 147 30.48 5.42 6.71
N GLN A 148 29.84 5.90 7.77
CA GLN A 148 30.42 6.19 9.08
C GLN A 148 30.40 4.94 9.98
N GLN A 149 31.08 5.03 11.14
CA GLN A 149 31.00 3.98 12.15
C GLN A 149 29.54 3.74 12.57
N GLY A 150 29.12 2.46 12.58
CA GLY A 150 27.73 2.08 12.86
C GLY A 150 26.86 1.91 11.61
N GLY A 151 27.44 1.99 10.40
CA GLY A 151 26.73 1.69 9.15
C GLY A 151 25.84 2.82 8.62
N GLN A 152 25.83 3.96 9.31
CA GLN A 152 25.13 5.18 8.87
C GLN A 152 25.92 5.87 7.77
N TYR A 153 25.25 6.44 6.78
CA TYR A 153 25.84 7.26 5.74
C TYR A 153 25.81 8.72 6.18
N GLY A 154 26.97 9.36 6.16
CA GLY A 154 27.10 10.79 6.41
C GLY A 154 27.61 11.52 5.19
N LEU A 155 27.31 12.81 5.09
CA LEU A 155 27.85 13.69 4.05
C LEU A 155 29.38 13.66 4.10
N LYS A 156 30.03 13.49 2.94
CA LYS A 156 31.50 13.58 2.85
C LYS A 156 31.99 14.98 3.18
N ASP A 157 33.22 15.09 3.67
CA ASP A 157 33.85 16.40 3.95
C ASP A 157 33.98 17.27 2.70
N SER A 158 34.05 16.65 1.51
CA SER A 158 33.94 17.35 0.23
C SER A 158 33.21 16.51 -0.81
N ILE A 159 32.50 17.20 -1.71
CA ILE A 159 31.83 16.60 -2.87
C ILE A 159 32.26 17.34 -4.14
N THR A 160 32.16 16.68 -5.28
CA THR A 160 32.31 17.33 -6.59
C THR A 160 30.98 17.29 -7.31
N VAL A 161 30.63 18.35 -8.02
CA VAL A 161 29.47 18.40 -8.93
C VAL A 161 29.90 19.18 -10.16
N ASP A 162 29.76 18.59 -11.35
CA ASP A 162 30.16 19.23 -12.62
C ASP A 162 31.61 19.75 -12.60
N GLY A 163 32.51 18.95 -12.02
CA GLY A 163 33.94 19.28 -11.90
C GLY A 163 34.30 20.35 -10.85
N VAL A 164 33.32 20.92 -10.13
CA VAL A 164 33.56 21.87 -9.04
C VAL A 164 33.51 21.15 -7.69
N THR A 165 34.56 21.28 -6.90
CA THR A 165 34.64 20.71 -5.54
C THR A 165 34.12 21.69 -4.49
N TYR A 166 33.24 21.20 -3.62
CA TYR A 166 32.64 21.94 -2.52
C TYR A 166 33.10 21.33 -1.18
N ASP A 167 33.51 22.20 -0.25
CA ASP A 167 33.91 21.81 1.10
C ASP A 167 32.69 21.82 2.05
N CYS A 168 32.22 20.62 2.38
CA CYS A 168 31.06 20.40 3.22
C CYS A 168 31.39 20.50 4.71
N SER A 169 32.67 20.33 5.09
CA SER A 169 33.14 20.52 6.46
C SER A 169 33.02 21.98 6.89
N THR A 170 33.21 22.90 5.93
CA THR A 170 33.01 24.34 6.13
C THR A 170 31.52 24.73 6.01
N SER A 171 30.79 24.16 5.05
CA SER A 171 29.36 24.48 4.86
C SER A 171 28.56 23.35 4.22
N ALA A 172 27.91 22.53 5.03
CA ALA A 172 27.00 21.48 4.55
C ALA A 172 25.88 22.05 3.63
N SER A 173 25.36 23.24 3.95
CA SER A 173 24.34 23.92 3.14
C SER A 173 24.83 24.21 1.71
N THR A 174 26.10 24.60 1.55
CA THR A 174 26.69 24.83 0.22
C THR A 174 26.73 23.53 -0.59
N CYS A 175 27.09 22.42 0.05
CA CYS A 175 27.07 21.10 -0.58
C CYS A 175 25.66 20.63 -0.95
N TYR A 176 24.67 20.82 -0.07
CA TYR A 176 23.27 20.52 -0.42
C TYR A 176 22.77 21.36 -1.58
N ASN A 177 23.15 22.64 -1.68
CA ASN A 177 22.80 23.46 -2.84
C ASN A 177 23.50 22.98 -4.13
N ALA A 178 24.74 22.49 -4.05
CA ALA A 178 25.41 21.85 -5.19
C ALA A 178 24.70 20.56 -5.62
N MET A 179 24.25 19.73 -4.67
CA MET A 179 23.44 18.54 -4.96
C MET A 179 22.13 18.88 -5.66
N LYS A 180 21.46 19.98 -5.27
CA LYS A 180 20.25 20.45 -5.98
C LYS A 180 20.55 20.70 -7.45
N THR A 181 21.67 21.36 -7.75
CA THR A 181 22.11 21.56 -9.13
C THR A 181 22.31 20.21 -9.82
N TYR A 182 23.04 19.27 -9.21
CA TYR A 182 23.26 17.93 -9.76
C TYR A 182 21.94 17.23 -10.16
N PHE A 183 21.00 17.13 -9.22
CA PHE A 183 19.71 16.46 -9.44
C PHE A 183 18.79 17.21 -10.42
N GLN A 184 18.99 18.51 -10.60
CA GLN A 184 18.17 19.34 -11.48
C GLN A 184 18.71 19.42 -12.92
N THR A 185 20.03 19.44 -13.10
CA THR A 185 20.64 19.80 -14.39
C THR A 185 21.30 18.62 -15.10
N THR A 186 21.65 17.55 -14.39
CA THR A 186 22.32 16.39 -14.98
C THR A 186 21.32 15.25 -15.23
N SER A 187 21.52 14.50 -16.32
CA SER A 187 20.71 13.32 -16.60
C SER A 187 20.91 12.21 -15.55
N ASN A 188 22.14 12.08 -15.03
CA ASN A 188 22.45 11.10 -13.99
C ASN A 188 21.76 11.45 -12.67
N GLY A 189 21.83 12.71 -12.23
CA GLY A 189 21.10 13.16 -11.05
C GLY A 189 19.59 13.03 -11.22
N ALA A 190 19.04 13.43 -12.36
CA ALA A 190 17.62 13.26 -12.62
C ALA A 190 17.19 11.77 -12.53
N GLY A 191 17.97 10.87 -13.13
CA GLY A 191 17.72 9.42 -13.07
C GLY A 191 17.86 8.83 -11.67
N GLU A 192 18.92 9.19 -10.93
CA GLU A 192 19.09 8.75 -9.54
C GLU A 192 17.92 9.19 -8.65
N MET A 193 17.45 10.44 -8.79
CA MET A 193 16.28 10.91 -8.06
C MET A 193 15.02 10.10 -8.40
N ASP A 194 14.81 9.80 -9.69
CA ASP A 194 13.66 9.01 -10.13
C ASP A 194 13.73 7.58 -9.57
N ASP A 195 14.91 6.95 -9.59
CA ASP A 195 15.14 5.62 -9.01
C ASP A 195 14.86 5.60 -7.49
N VAL A 196 15.29 6.63 -6.75
CA VAL A 196 14.99 6.75 -5.32
C VAL A 196 13.49 6.91 -5.10
N CYS A 197 12.83 7.75 -5.89
CA CYS A 197 11.40 7.95 -5.76
C CYS A 197 10.60 6.68 -6.07
N THR A 198 11.00 5.91 -7.10
CA THR A 198 10.42 4.59 -7.37
C THR A 198 10.65 3.62 -6.21
N GLN A 199 11.84 3.58 -5.63
CA GLN A 199 12.12 2.73 -4.46
C GLN A 199 11.26 3.10 -3.24
N ILE A 200 11.11 4.39 -2.97
CA ILE A 200 10.25 4.88 -1.87
C ILE A 200 8.79 4.53 -2.14
N GLN A 201 8.30 4.74 -3.36
CA GLN A 201 6.93 4.38 -3.73
C GLN A 201 6.67 2.89 -3.59
N ASN A 202 7.58 2.04 -4.08
CA ASN A 202 7.46 0.59 -3.94
C ASN A 202 7.46 0.16 -2.46
N ARG A 203 8.28 0.82 -1.63
CA ARG A 203 8.28 0.57 -0.19
C ARG A 203 6.94 0.95 0.44
N ILE A 204 6.38 2.10 0.10
CA ILE A 204 5.05 2.52 0.60
C ILE A 204 4.00 1.51 0.20
N ILE A 205 3.97 1.08 -1.06
CA ILE A 205 3.05 0.05 -1.54
C ILE A 205 3.18 -1.21 -0.70
N ASN A 206 4.40 -1.71 -0.50
CA ASN A 206 4.65 -2.91 0.31
C ASN A 206 4.23 -2.73 1.77
N ASP A 207 4.56 -1.60 2.40
CA ASP A 207 4.18 -1.30 3.77
C ASP A 207 2.65 -1.27 3.91
N ARG A 208 1.95 -0.62 2.97
CA ARG A 208 0.47 -0.58 2.94
C ARG A 208 -0.14 -1.95 2.68
N GLU A 209 0.43 -2.76 1.78
CA GLU A 209 -0.02 -4.14 1.59
C GLU A 209 0.14 -4.98 2.88
N VAL A 210 1.22 -4.76 3.63
CA VAL A 210 1.46 -5.41 4.94
C VAL A 210 0.45 -4.96 6.00
N GLU A 211 0.10 -3.67 6.06
CA GLU A 211 -0.97 -3.18 6.95
C GLU A 211 -2.30 -3.87 6.66
N GLN A 212 -2.67 -3.95 5.37
CA GLN A 212 -3.93 -4.53 4.92
C GLN A 212 -3.99 -6.04 5.22
N THR A 213 -2.90 -6.77 4.96
CA THR A 213 -2.82 -8.22 5.26
C THR A 213 -2.86 -8.50 6.76
N THR A 214 -2.15 -7.70 7.57
CA THR A 214 -2.15 -7.81 9.04
C THR A 214 -3.54 -7.58 9.62
N LEU A 215 -4.25 -6.57 9.10
CA LEU A 215 -5.61 -6.27 9.49
C LEU A 215 -6.57 -7.42 9.15
N ARG A 216 -6.48 -8.03 7.95
CA ARG A 216 -7.32 -9.19 7.59
C ARG A 216 -7.13 -10.37 8.54
N ASN A 217 -5.88 -10.68 8.91
CA ASN A 217 -5.59 -11.72 9.89
C ASN A 217 -6.18 -11.38 11.27
N ARG A 218 -6.07 -10.11 11.70
CA ARG A 218 -6.68 -9.64 12.94
C ARG A 218 -8.20 -9.80 12.94
N LEU A 219 -8.88 -9.35 11.89
CA LEU A 219 -10.32 -9.50 11.73
C LEU A 219 -10.74 -10.98 11.77
N CYS A 220 -10.03 -11.86 11.05
CA CYS A 220 -10.31 -13.30 11.07
C CYS A 220 -10.24 -13.89 12.49
N ARG A 221 -9.23 -13.53 13.29
CA ARG A 221 -9.11 -14.02 14.67
C ARG A 221 -10.27 -13.55 15.52
N GLU A 222 -10.65 -12.28 15.42
CA GLU A 222 -11.76 -11.73 16.20
C GLU A 222 -13.11 -12.31 15.80
N ILE A 223 -13.31 -12.66 14.53
CA ILE A 223 -14.51 -13.37 14.06
C ILE A 223 -14.56 -14.80 14.63
N LYS A 224 -13.42 -15.49 14.69
CA LYS A 224 -13.34 -16.87 15.19
C LYS A 224 -13.40 -16.97 16.71
N GLU A 225 -12.83 -16.00 17.40
CA GLU A 225 -12.85 -15.89 18.86
C GLU A 225 -14.17 -15.21 19.27
N GLU A 226 -15.22 -16.02 19.41
CA GLU A 226 -16.57 -15.57 19.79
C GLU A 226 -16.55 -14.57 20.95
N GLY A 227 -16.92 -13.31 20.69
CA GLY A 227 -17.09 -12.30 21.73
C GLY A 227 -16.60 -10.88 21.41
N ASN A 228 -15.85 -10.69 20.33
CA ASN A 228 -15.40 -9.36 19.92
C ASN A 228 -16.35 -8.75 18.87
N THR A 229 -16.89 -7.58 19.18
CA THR A 229 -17.56 -6.75 18.18
C THR A 229 -16.51 -6.13 17.26
N LEU A 230 -16.55 -6.47 15.98
CA LEU A 230 -15.73 -5.81 14.97
C LEU A 230 -16.06 -4.32 14.91
N ASP A 231 -15.06 -3.49 14.69
CA ASP A 231 -15.27 -2.06 14.55
C ASP A 231 -16.00 -1.73 13.23
N GLU A 232 -17.02 -0.88 13.31
CA GLU A 232 -17.85 -0.51 12.16
C GLU A 232 -17.05 0.21 11.06
N SER A 233 -15.92 0.85 11.40
CA SER A 233 -15.05 1.53 10.41
C SER A 233 -14.38 0.57 9.42
N CYS A 234 -14.32 -0.72 9.75
CA CYS A 234 -13.82 -1.76 8.86
C CYS A 234 -14.83 -2.20 7.80
N GLY A 235 -16.12 -1.83 7.96
CA GLY A 235 -17.16 -1.84 6.93
C GLY A 235 -17.17 -3.09 6.04
N GLU A 236 -17.04 -2.89 4.73
CA GLU A 236 -17.11 -3.98 3.74
C GLU A 236 -15.98 -5.00 3.88
N LEU A 237 -14.79 -4.61 4.35
CA LEU A 237 -13.69 -5.55 4.54
C LEU A 237 -14.03 -6.58 5.63
N ALA A 238 -14.58 -6.11 6.76
CA ALA A 238 -15.02 -7.00 7.84
C ALA A 238 -16.05 -8.02 7.33
N THR A 239 -17.07 -7.56 6.58
CA THR A 239 -18.08 -8.43 5.96
C THR A 239 -17.46 -9.46 5.01
N GLN A 240 -16.45 -9.08 4.22
CA GLN A 240 -15.76 -10.02 3.32
C GLN A 240 -14.98 -11.08 4.09
N VAL A 241 -14.26 -10.69 5.14
CA VAL A 241 -13.51 -11.64 5.98
C VAL A 241 -14.48 -12.59 6.69
N GLU A 242 -15.58 -12.08 7.24
CA GLU A 242 -16.61 -12.90 7.89
C GLU A 242 -17.22 -13.93 6.94
N ALA A 243 -17.66 -13.50 5.75
CA ALA A 243 -18.22 -14.41 4.75
C ALA A 243 -17.24 -15.53 4.35
N ARG A 244 -15.93 -15.23 4.30
CA ARG A 244 -14.88 -16.21 4.00
C ARG A 244 -14.59 -17.16 5.16
N VAL A 245 -14.52 -16.64 6.38
CA VAL A 245 -14.39 -17.46 7.59
C VAL A 245 -15.55 -18.45 7.72
N GLN A 246 -16.78 -18.01 7.41
CA GLN A 246 -17.95 -18.88 7.39
C GLN A 246 -17.91 -19.92 6.26
N ALA A 247 -17.40 -19.56 5.08
CA ALA A 247 -17.27 -20.48 3.95
C ALA A 247 -16.18 -21.55 4.16
N ILE A 248 -15.10 -21.22 4.89
CA ILE A 248 -13.96 -22.11 5.13
C ILE A 248 -13.59 -22.06 6.63
N PRO A 249 -14.42 -22.66 7.52
CA PRO A 249 -14.27 -22.48 8.97
C PRO A 249 -12.95 -23.06 9.53
N ASN A 250 -12.37 -24.05 8.86
CA ASN A 250 -11.12 -24.69 9.28
C ASN A 250 -9.86 -23.95 8.79
N GLU A 251 -10.02 -22.88 8.00
CA GLU A 251 -8.90 -22.13 7.42
C GLU A 251 -8.11 -21.37 8.49
N SER A 252 -6.78 -21.44 8.48
CA SER A 252 -5.97 -20.72 9.46
C SER A 252 -6.01 -19.21 9.19
N CYS A 253 -6.21 -18.35 10.20
CA CYS A 253 -6.25 -16.89 9.99
C CYS A 253 -4.99 -16.28 9.36
N PRO A 254 -3.77 -16.78 9.62
CA PRO A 254 -2.58 -16.42 8.84
C PRO A 254 -2.73 -16.57 7.32
N ASN A 255 -3.59 -17.47 6.82
CA ASN A 255 -3.78 -17.63 5.38
C ASN A 255 -4.49 -16.42 4.75
N TYR A 256 -5.18 -15.59 5.55
CA TYR A 256 -5.76 -14.31 5.12
C TYR A 256 -4.72 -13.18 5.04
N ALA A 257 -3.49 -13.43 5.53
CA ALA A 257 -2.39 -12.48 5.53
C ALA A 257 -1.46 -12.62 4.30
N PHE A 258 -1.68 -13.62 3.43
CA PHE A 258 -0.84 -13.74 2.24
C PHE A 258 -1.18 -12.64 1.23
N GLY A 259 -0.16 -11.97 0.73
CA GLY A 259 -0.24 -11.04 -0.40
C GLY A 259 -0.42 -11.78 -1.73
N THR A 260 -0.12 -11.10 -2.84
CA THR A 260 -0.23 -11.68 -4.20
C THR A 260 0.95 -12.57 -4.58
N GLU A 261 2.05 -12.52 -3.81
CA GLU A 261 3.33 -13.13 -4.16
C GLU A 261 3.79 -12.69 -5.57
N ASN A 262 4.10 -13.66 -6.45
CA ASN A 262 4.46 -13.43 -7.86
C ASN A 262 3.26 -13.63 -8.79
N THR A 263 2.03 -13.68 -8.25
CA THR A 263 0.82 -13.89 -9.06
C THR A 263 0.48 -12.60 -9.79
N VAL A 264 0.38 -12.68 -11.12
CA VAL A 264 -0.05 -11.55 -11.95
C VAL A 264 -1.51 -11.23 -11.62
N VAL A 265 -1.76 -10.00 -11.20
CA VAL A 265 -3.13 -9.51 -11.02
C VAL A 265 -3.73 -9.25 -12.41
N PRO A 266 -4.90 -9.84 -12.73
CA PRO A 266 -5.54 -9.65 -14.03
C PRO A 266 -5.72 -8.17 -14.36
N GLY A 267 -5.37 -7.76 -15.59
CA GLY A 267 -5.50 -6.36 -16.01
C GLY A 267 -4.37 -5.43 -15.59
N CYS A 268 -3.51 -5.86 -14.65
CA CYS A 268 -2.37 -5.08 -14.14
C CYS A 268 -1.04 -5.51 -14.78
N GLU A 269 -1.08 -6.17 -15.95
CA GLU A 269 0.11 -6.63 -16.67
C GLU A 269 0.98 -5.42 -17.05
N GLY A 270 2.15 -5.28 -16.41
CA GLY A 270 3.07 -4.16 -16.62
C GLY A 270 2.91 -2.98 -15.65
N GLN A 271 1.89 -2.99 -14.78
CA GLN A 271 1.70 -2.01 -13.72
C GLN A 271 2.03 -2.65 -12.36
N GLY A 272 3.28 -2.54 -11.92
CA GLY A 272 3.63 -2.69 -10.50
C GLY A 272 3.54 -4.10 -9.91
N SER A 273 4.42 -4.99 -10.38
CA SER A 273 5.02 -6.00 -9.50
C SER A 273 6.47 -6.22 -9.90
N THR A 274 7.33 -5.23 -9.63
CA THR A 274 8.78 -5.48 -9.58
C THR A 274 9.11 -6.08 -8.21
N ASN A 275 8.66 -7.31 -7.98
CA ASN A 275 9.36 -8.25 -7.10
C ASN A 275 10.58 -8.85 -7.81
N ASP A 276 11.01 -8.25 -8.93
CA ASP A 276 12.18 -8.69 -9.69
C ASP A 276 13.44 -8.38 -8.87
N THR A 277 13.83 -9.36 -8.07
CA THR A 277 15.21 -9.57 -7.64
C THR A 277 16.06 -9.71 -8.89
N GLY A 278 16.44 -8.57 -9.48
CA GLY A 278 17.27 -8.50 -10.68
C GLY A 278 18.53 -9.34 -10.52
N THR A 279 18.50 -10.51 -11.13
CA THR A 279 19.64 -11.40 -11.32
C THR A 279 19.73 -11.70 -12.82
N ASP A 280 20.85 -11.27 -13.42
CA ASP A 280 21.45 -11.69 -14.70
C ASP A 280 20.81 -11.16 -16.01
N ASN A 281 21.53 -10.74 -17.07
CA ASN A 281 22.95 -10.52 -17.37
C ASN A 281 23.01 -9.92 -18.81
N ASP A 282 23.78 -8.86 -19.06
CA ASP A 282 24.83 -8.87 -20.10
C ASP A 282 25.83 -7.68 -20.02
N GLY A 283 27.04 -8.00 -19.50
CA GLY A 283 28.35 -7.54 -19.98
C GLY A 283 28.75 -6.05 -20.03
N THR A 284 29.36 -5.51 -18.96
CA THR A 284 30.82 -5.19 -18.90
C THR A 284 31.27 -4.59 -17.54
N THR A 285 32.02 -5.39 -16.78
CA THR A 285 33.05 -5.08 -15.76
C THR A 285 33.09 -3.70 -15.04
N SER A 286 32.71 -3.68 -13.75
CA SER A 286 33.62 -3.36 -12.62
C SER A 286 32.96 -3.49 -11.23
N SER A 287 33.27 -4.59 -10.52
CA SER A 287 33.52 -4.77 -9.08
C SER A 287 32.73 -4.02 -7.96
N SER A 288 32.01 -4.84 -7.17
CA SER A 288 31.76 -4.80 -5.68
C SER A 288 30.46 -4.14 -5.16
N PRO A 289 29.92 -4.56 -3.98
CA PRO A 289 29.02 -5.70 -3.78
C PRO A 289 27.62 -5.26 -3.33
N ILE A 290 26.56 -5.64 -4.04
CA ILE A 290 25.17 -5.50 -3.60
C ILE A 290 24.75 -6.84 -3.00
N GLY A 291 24.68 -6.90 -1.67
CA GLY A 291 24.36 -8.09 -0.91
C GLY A 291 22.98 -8.02 -0.26
N MET A 292 22.11 -8.93 -0.71
CA MET A 292 21.05 -9.62 0.04
C MET A 292 19.88 -8.80 0.62
N PHE A 293 18.77 -8.79 -0.11
CA PHE A 293 17.44 -8.90 0.50
C PHE A 293 16.82 -10.24 0.07
N SER A 294 16.99 -11.24 0.93
CA SER A 294 16.19 -12.46 0.91
C SER A 294 15.69 -12.72 2.32
N ALA A 295 14.36 -12.79 2.43
CA ALA A 295 13.58 -13.48 3.45
C ALA A 295 13.93 -13.23 4.93
N VAL A 296 13.12 -12.41 5.61
CA VAL A 296 12.79 -12.62 7.02
C VAL A 296 11.26 -12.51 7.20
N LEU A 297 10.55 -13.54 6.75
CA LEU A 297 9.24 -13.91 7.30
C LEU A 297 9.37 -15.35 7.79
N SER A 298 10.08 -15.50 8.92
CA SER A 298 10.23 -16.78 9.61
C SER A 298 10.64 -16.52 11.05
N LEU A 299 9.80 -17.02 11.97
CA LEU A 299 9.92 -17.10 13.44
C LEU A 299 9.37 -15.87 14.19
N SER A 300 8.43 -15.98 15.13
CA SER A 300 8.28 -17.06 16.12
C SER A 300 6.83 -17.27 16.60
N SER A 301 6.23 -18.41 16.24
CA SER A 301 5.15 -19.05 17.02
C SER A 301 5.78 -20.11 17.92
N SER A 302 6.42 -19.70 19.02
CA SER A 302 6.96 -20.62 20.05
C SER A 302 7.29 -19.86 21.33
N LEU A 303 6.30 -19.32 22.06
CA LEU A 303 6.52 -18.79 23.42
C LEU A 303 5.22 -18.56 24.22
N ILE A 304 4.25 -19.48 24.19
CA ILE A 304 3.17 -19.53 25.19
C ILE A 304 2.82 -21.00 25.50
N THR A 305 3.73 -21.74 26.12
CA THR A 305 3.37 -22.98 26.85
C THR A 305 4.41 -23.32 27.91
N ALA A 306 4.54 -22.47 28.94
CA ALA A 306 5.18 -22.86 30.20
C ALA A 306 4.92 -21.78 31.26
N PHE A 307 3.73 -21.72 31.87
CA PHE A 307 3.51 -21.10 33.19
C PHE A 307 2.08 -21.37 33.73
N VAL A 308 1.65 -22.63 33.74
CA VAL A 308 0.55 -23.08 34.62
C VAL A 308 0.85 -24.52 35.03
N PHE A 309 1.71 -24.71 36.02
CA PHE A 309 1.77 -25.89 36.92
C PHE A 309 2.96 -25.68 37.87
N MET A 310 2.72 -24.96 38.97
CA MET A 310 3.34 -25.16 40.29
C MET A 310 2.88 -24.04 41.22
N LEU A 311 1.69 -24.21 41.78
CA LEU A 311 1.31 -23.78 43.13
C LEU A 311 0.24 -24.77 43.63
N GLU A 312 0.69 -26.01 43.85
CA GLU A 312 0.40 -26.82 45.04
C GLU A 312 1.75 -27.25 45.62
#